data_AF-A0A956Y8Z0-F1
#
_entry.id   AF-A0A956Y8Z0-F1
#
_cell.length_a   1.000
_cell.length_b   1.000
_cell.length_c   1.000
_cell.angle_alpha   90.00
_cell.angle_beta   90.00
_cell.angle_gamma   90.00
#
_symmetry.space_group_name_H-M   'P 1'
#
loop_
_entity.id
_entity.type
_entity.pdbx_description
1 polymer ?
#
loop_
_entity_poly.entity_id
_entity_poly.type
_entity_poly.pdbx_seq_one_letter_code
_entity_poly.pdbx_strand_id
1 'polypeptide(L)'
;HSVALCQEITSAEANGKTTMLLAQDDDVRGYISLVDVPRGTSKGVISDLNALDTATVMLTGDNRAVAEAVGGAVGVTEVRAQLLPEDKVAAVKELREKYEHVAMVGDGINDTPALAAATVGIAMGGAGSPQALETADIALMADDLTQLPYVVRLSRFARSLIKQNVAFSFGVKLVFLVLAFFGLTSLWIAILADVGMSLLVTLNGMRPLRYEVEA
;
A
#
# COMPACT_ATOMS: atom_id res chain seq x y z
N HIS A 1 7.69 45.78 -8.06
CA HIS A 1 7.72 44.98 -6.83
C HIS A 1 9.10 45.04 -6.17
N SER A 2 9.18 44.86 -4.85
CA SER A 2 10.42 45.01 -4.06
C SER A 2 11.28 43.74 -4.08
N VAL A 3 12.61 43.89 -3.91
CA VAL A 3 13.56 42.76 -3.83
C VAL A 3 13.22 41.80 -2.69
N ALA A 4 12.69 42.32 -1.58
CA ALA A 4 12.23 41.52 -0.44
C ALA A 4 11.07 40.59 -0.80
N LEU A 5 10.12 41.06 -1.63
CA LEU A 5 8.98 40.24 -2.06
C LEU A 5 9.45 39.06 -2.93
N CYS A 6 10.42 39.26 -3.82
CA CYS A 6 11.01 38.17 -4.59
C CYS A 6 11.66 37.12 -3.69
N GLN A 7 12.40 37.54 -2.66
CA GLN A 7 13.02 36.59 -1.72
C GLN A 7 11.99 35.78 -0.93
N GLU A 8 10.88 36.39 -0.51
CA GLU A 8 9.80 35.69 0.17
C GLU A 8 9.10 34.67 -0.75
N ILE A 9 8.84 35.04 -2.00
CA ILE A 9 8.23 34.13 -2.99
C ILE A 9 9.17 32.94 -3.25
N THR A 10 10.44 33.19 -3.54
CA THR A 10 11.42 32.12 -3.77
C THR A 10 11.59 31.23 -2.53
N SER A 11 11.52 31.80 -1.32
CA SER A 11 11.55 31.01 -0.09
C SER A 11 10.27 30.19 0.11
N ALA A 12 9.10 30.73 -0.23
CA ALA A 12 7.85 29.99 -0.17
C ALA A 12 7.83 28.83 -1.17
N GLU A 13 8.30 29.04 -2.41
CA GLU A 13 8.47 28.00 -3.43
C GLU A 13 9.48 26.93 -3.00
N ALA A 14 10.62 27.35 -2.42
CA ALA A 14 11.63 26.44 -1.88
C ALA A 14 11.10 25.58 -0.74
N ASN A 15 10.11 26.08 0.01
CA ASN A 15 9.42 25.35 1.07
C ASN A 15 8.23 24.52 0.55
N GLY A 16 8.15 24.29 -0.76
CA GLY A 16 7.11 23.45 -1.34
C GLY A 16 5.71 24.08 -1.32
N LYS A 17 5.62 25.41 -1.32
CA LYS A 17 4.35 26.11 -1.46
C LYS A 17 4.15 26.53 -2.91
N THR A 18 2.94 26.32 -3.43
CA THR A 18 2.53 26.85 -4.73
C THR A 18 2.18 28.32 -4.55
N THR A 19 2.95 29.22 -5.16
CA THR A 19 2.75 30.67 -5.06
C THR A 19 2.01 31.24 -6.27
N MET A 20 0.98 32.03 -6.03
CA MET A 20 0.24 32.80 -7.02
C MET A 20 0.49 34.29 -6.79
N LEU A 21 0.94 35.00 -7.82
CA LEU A 21 1.26 36.42 -7.73
C LEU A 21 0.00 37.28 -7.88
N LEU A 22 -0.16 38.28 -7.01
CA LEU A 22 -1.20 39.29 -7.10
C LEU A 22 -0.60 40.56 -7.72
N ALA A 23 -0.94 40.83 -8.97
CA ALA A 23 -0.52 42.03 -9.68
C ALA A 23 -1.69 43.01 -9.88
N GLN A 24 -1.38 44.30 -9.79
CA GLN A 24 -2.25 45.38 -10.27
C GLN A 24 -1.48 46.15 -11.33
N ASP A 25 -1.98 46.13 -12.56
CA ASP A 25 -1.27 46.61 -13.76
C ASP A 25 0.09 45.88 -13.91
N ASP A 26 1.21 46.60 -14.06
CA ASP A 26 2.56 46.04 -14.15
C ASP A 26 3.27 45.84 -12.79
N ASP A 27 2.58 46.10 -11.67
CA ASP A 27 3.20 46.02 -10.34
C ASP A 27 2.62 44.89 -9.47
N VAL A 28 3.50 43.97 -9.04
CA VAL A 28 3.14 42.88 -8.13
C VAL A 28 3.01 43.44 -6.70
N ARG A 29 1.80 43.36 -6.15
CA ARG A 29 1.42 43.88 -4.82
C ARG A 29 1.60 42.86 -3.71
N GLY A 30 1.61 41.56 -4.04
CA GLY A 30 1.78 40.48 -3.07
C GLY A 30 1.70 39.10 -3.70
N TYR A 31 1.62 38.06 -2.87
CA TYR A 31 1.42 36.68 -3.30
C TYR A 31 0.48 35.94 -2.35
N ILE A 32 -0.22 34.93 -2.87
CA ILE A 32 -0.92 33.92 -2.08
C ILE A 32 -0.14 32.62 -2.24
N SER A 33 0.13 31.92 -1.14
CA SER A 33 0.76 30.61 -1.18
C SER A 33 -0.20 29.53 -0.70
N LEU A 34 -0.34 28.46 -1.49
CA LEU A 34 -1.07 27.25 -1.09
C LEU A 34 -0.06 26.14 -0.79
N VAL A 35 -0.35 25.34 0.23
CA VAL A 35 0.39 24.12 0.54
C VAL A 35 -0.62 23.00 0.70
N ASP A 36 -0.37 21.88 0.03
CA ASP A 36 -1.15 20.68 0.29
C ASP A 36 -0.62 20.04 1.58
N VAL A 37 -1.48 19.95 2.58
CA VAL A 37 -1.08 19.46 3.91
C VAL A 37 -1.32 17.97 3.94
N PRO A 38 -0.28 17.14 4.14
CA PRO A 38 -0.48 15.70 4.28
C PRO A 38 -1.43 15.42 5.45
N ARG A 39 -2.24 14.36 5.31
CA ARG A 39 -3.19 13.96 6.36
C ARG A 39 -2.42 13.69 7.66
N GLY A 40 -2.97 14.13 8.79
CA GLY A 40 -2.31 13.96 10.10
C GLY A 40 -1.98 12.51 10.45
N THR A 41 -2.70 11.55 9.86
CA THR A 41 -2.50 10.11 10.03
C THR A 41 -1.36 9.55 9.16
N SER A 42 -0.99 10.21 8.06
CA SER A 42 -0.04 9.67 7.07
C SER A 42 1.30 9.32 7.68
N LYS A 43 1.82 10.14 8.60
CA LYS A 43 3.13 9.90 9.25
C LYS A 43 3.11 8.62 10.11
N GLY A 44 2.04 8.41 10.87
CA GLY A 44 1.88 7.20 11.68
C GLY A 44 1.80 5.96 10.80
N VAL A 45 1.00 6.03 9.72
CA VAL A 45 0.84 4.95 8.75
C VAL A 45 2.16 4.55 8.10
N ILE A 46 2.93 5.52 7.59
CA ILE A 46 4.23 5.23 6.97
C ILE A 46 5.21 4.66 7.99
N SER A 47 5.22 5.17 9.23
CA SER A 47 6.02 4.61 10.32
C SER A 47 5.67 3.14 10.59
N ASP A 48 4.38 2.81 10.66
CA ASP A 48 3.92 1.44 10.89
C ASP A 48 4.27 0.51 9.73
N LEU A 49 4.17 0.98 8.48
CA LEU A 49 4.56 0.21 7.30
C LEU A 49 6.07 -0.04 7.28
N ASN A 50 6.88 0.98 7.59
CA ASN A 50 8.32 0.84 7.69
C ASN A 50 8.69 -0.14 8.83
N ALA A 51 7.98 -0.13 9.96
CA ALA A 51 8.15 -1.09 11.05
C ALA A 51 7.75 -2.53 10.68
N LEU A 52 6.98 -2.71 9.62
CA LEU A 52 6.66 -4.00 9.02
C LEU A 52 7.67 -4.40 7.93
N ASP A 53 8.85 -3.77 7.84
CA ASP A 53 9.85 -3.99 6.79
C ASP A 53 9.30 -3.78 5.37
N THR A 54 8.38 -2.81 5.22
CA THR A 54 7.80 -2.45 3.91
C THR A 54 8.37 -1.12 3.47
N ALA A 55 9.16 -1.11 2.39
CA ALA A 55 9.68 0.11 1.81
C ALA A 55 8.56 0.98 1.24
N THR A 56 8.58 2.27 1.57
CA THR A 56 7.53 3.23 1.17
C THR A 56 8.08 4.21 0.15
N VAL A 57 7.45 4.27 -1.03
CA VAL A 57 7.87 5.15 -2.13
C VAL A 57 6.72 6.05 -2.53
N MET A 58 6.96 7.36 -2.58
CA MET A 58 5.97 8.36 -3.03
C MET A 58 6.16 8.66 -4.51
N LEU A 59 5.09 8.51 -5.30
CA LEU A 59 5.05 8.86 -6.72
C LEU A 59 4.09 10.04 -6.92
N THR A 60 4.59 11.19 -7.37
CA THR A 60 3.77 12.39 -7.61
C THR A 60 4.12 13.10 -8.91
N GLY A 61 3.12 13.78 -9.49
CA GLY A 61 3.28 14.70 -10.62
C GLY A 61 3.71 16.10 -10.19
N ASP A 62 3.71 16.40 -8.88
CA ASP A 62 4.11 17.70 -8.36
C ASP A 62 5.60 17.98 -8.58
N ASN A 63 5.98 19.24 -8.38
CA ASN A 63 7.38 19.64 -8.45
C ASN A 63 8.21 18.93 -7.35
N ARG A 64 9.52 18.81 -7.60
CA ARG A 64 10.42 18.10 -6.69
C ARG A 64 10.48 18.73 -5.29
N ALA A 65 10.48 20.05 -5.16
CA ALA A 65 10.57 20.73 -3.86
C ALA A 65 9.37 20.43 -2.95
N VAL A 66 8.15 20.48 -3.50
CA VAL A 66 6.90 20.12 -2.80
C VAL A 66 6.94 18.65 -2.42
N ALA A 67 7.25 17.77 -3.37
CA ALA A 67 7.27 16.33 -3.17
C ALA A 67 8.27 15.91 -2.08
N GLU A 68 9.48 16.47 -2.08
CA GLU A 68 10.50 16.20 -1.06
C GLU A 68 10.10 16.74 0.31
N ALA A 69 9.50 17.93 0.38
CA ALA A 69 8.99 18.50 1.62
C ALA A 69 7.89 17.62 2.24
N VAL A 70 6.91 17.19 1.44
CA VAL A 70 5.83 16.32 1.89
C VAL A 70 6.36 14.92 2.23
N GLY A 71 7.19 14.34 1.36
CA GLY A 71 7.80 13.03 1.58
C GLY A 71 8.65 12.98 2.85
N GLY A 72 9.44 14.01 3.11
CA GLY A 72 10.23 14.15 4.34
C GLY A 72 9.35 14.34 5.59
N ALA A 73 8.26 15.12 5.50
CA ALA A 73 7.35 15.33 6.61
C ALA A 73 6.64 14.04 7.04
N VAL A 74 6.28 13.19 6.08
CA VAL A 74 5.59 11.92 6.31
C VAL A 74 6.56 10.77 6.62
N GLY A 75 7.81 10.84 6.13
CA GLY A 75 8.87 9.86 6.40
C GLY A 75 8.92 8.70 5.41
N VAL A 76 8.61 8.95 4.13
CA VAL A 76 8.75 7.93 3.08
C VAL A 76 10.22 7.63 2.79
N THR A 77 10.50 6.42 2.31
CA THR A 77 11.88 5.96 2.03
C THR A 77 12.46 6.60 0.76
N GLU A 78 11.62 6.79 -0.27
CA GLU A 78 12.02 7.35 -1.56
C GLU A 78 10.91 8.23 -2.12
N VAL A 79 11.26 9.32 -2.80
CA VAL A 79 10.33 10.24 -3.46
C VAL A 79 10.69 10.33 -4.94
N ARG A 80 9.70 10.12 -5.82
CA ARG A 80 9.79 10.35 -7.25
C ARG A 80 8.75 11.38 -7.65
N ALA A 81 9.22 12.55 -8.10
CA ALA A 81 8.41 13.72 -8.42
C ALA A 81 8.41 14.00 -9.94
N GLN A 82 7.55 14.92 -10.37
CA GLN A 82 7.41 15.36 -11.77
C GLN A 82 7.06 14.21 -12.74
N LEU A 83 6.31 13.22 -12.27
CA LEU A 83 5.93 12.05 -13.06
C LEU A 83 4.64 12.27 -13.84
N LEU A 84 4.65 11.95 -15.13
CA LEU A 84 3.43 11.74 -15.91
C LEU A 84 2.78 10.39 -15.56
N PRO A 85 1.49 10.16 -15.92
CA PRO A 85 0.83 8.88 -15.65
C PRO A 85 1.60 7.65 -16.18
N GLU A 86 2.21 7.79 -17.36
CA GLU A 86 3.05 6.75 -17.97
C GLU A 86 4.40 6.55 -17.28
N ASP A 87 4.98 7.62 -16.71
CA ASP A 87 6.18 7.53 -15.88
C ASP A 87 5.88 6.83 -14.54
N LYS A 88 4.68 7.04 -13.97
CA LYS A 88 4.24 6.29 -12.77
C LYS A 88 4.19 4.79 -13.07
N VAL A 89 3.66 4.38 -14.22
CA VAL A 89 3.64 2.97 -14.64
C VAL A 89 5.06 2.41 -14.79
N ALA A 90 5.96 3.15 -15.42
CA ALA A 90 7.36 2.76 -15.56
C ALA A 90 8.04 2.60 -14.20
N ALA A 91 7.83 3.55 -13.28
CA ALA A 91 8.35 3.49 -11.92
C ALA A 91 7.84 2.27 -11.14
N VAL A 92 6.54 1.94 -11.24
CA VAL A 92 5.99 0.73 -10.60
C VAL A 92 6.63 -0.54 -11.16
N LYS A 93 6.85 -0.62 -12.48
CA LYS A 93 7.51 -1.78 -13.10
C LYS A 93 8.95 -1.94 -12.60
N GLU A 94 9.71 -0.85 -12.54
CA GLU A 94 11.08 -0.83 -12.01
C GLU A 94 11.12 -1.27 -10.54
N LEU A 95 10.20 -0.73 -9.71
CA LEU A 95 10.10 -1.12 -8.30
C LEU A 95 9.71 -2.61 -8.15
N ARG A 96 8.89 -3.14 -9.05
CA ARG A 96 8.50 -4.55 -9.05
C ARG A 96 9.67 -5.46 -9.44
N GLU A 97 10.54 -5.02 -10.33
CA GLU A 97 11.79 -5.74 -10.64
C GLU A 97 12.75 -5.73 -9.45
N LYS A 98 12.80 -4.63 -8.69
CA LYS A 98 13.68 -4.47 -7.51
C LYS A 98 13.19 -5.23 -6.27
N TYR A 99 11.89 -5.19 -5.99
CA TYR A 99 11.31 -5.68 -4.74
C TYR A 99 10.39 -6.90 -4.89
N GLU A 100 10.25 -7.46 -6.10
CA GLU A 100 9.41 -8.60 -6.48
C GLU A 100 7.89 -8.35 -6.35
N HIS A 101 7.44 -7.73 -5.25
CA HIS A 101 6.05 -7.42 -4.97
C HIS A 101 5.88 -5.94 -4.61
N VAL A 102 4.95 -5.27 -5.29
CA VAL A 102 4.66 -3.86 -5.07
C VAL A 102 3.16 -3.69 -4.90
N ALA A 103 2.76 -3.01 -3.82
CA ALA A 103 1.40 -2.51 -3.65
C ALA A 103 1.38 -1.02 -4.03
N MET A 104 0.47 -0.64 -4.93
CA MET A 104 0.27 0.77 -5.26
C MET A 104 -1.02 1.27 -4.62
N VAL A 105 -0.95 2.43 -3.98
CA VAL A 105 -2.12 3.11 -3.40
C VAL A 105 -2.39 4.38 -4.20
N GLY A 106 -3.64 4.60 -4.61
CA GLY A 106 -4.04 5.79 -5.37
C GLY A 106 -5.53 6.09 -5.25
N ASP A 107 -5.91 7.31 -5.64
CA ASP A 107 -7.28 7.83 -5.52
C ASP A 107 -7.92 8.19 -6.89
N GLY A 108 -7.15 8.20 -7.98
CA GLY A 108 -7.60 8.81 -9.23
C GLY A 108 -7.61 7.94 -10.48
N ILE A 109 -8.27 8.47 -11.51
CA ILE A 109 -8.22 8.02 -12.92
C ILE A 109 -6.77 7.99 -13.44
N ASN A 110 -5.95 8.96 -13.00
CA ASN A 110 -4.55 9.09 -13.42
C ASN A 110 -3.66 7.97 -12.86
N ASP A 111 -4.07 7.32 -11.78
CA ASP A 111 -3.32 6.25 -11.13
C ASP A 111 -3.81 4.86 -11.54
N THR A 112 -4.96 4.76 -12.21
CA THR A 112 -5.52 3.50 -12.70
C THR A 112 -4.53 2.64 -13.50
N PRO A 113 -3.75 3.19 -14.46
CA PRO A 113 -2.77 2.38 -15.18
C PRO A 113 -1.63 1.86 -14.29
N ALA A 114 -1.23 2.62 -13.28
CA ALA A 114 -0.15 2.27 -12.37
C ALA A 114 -0.63 1.29 -11.28
N LEU A 115 -1.88 1.42 -10.82
CA LEU A 115 -2.58 0.44 -9.98
C LEU A 115 -2.62 -0.94 -10.67
N ALA A 116 -3.00 -0.98 -11.95
CA ALA A 116 -3.03 -2.22 -12.73
C ALA A 116 -1.64 -2.84 -12.99
N ALA A 117 -0.57 -2.03 -12.96
CA ALA A 117 0.80 -2.51 -13.14
C ALA A 117 1.42 -3.08 -11.86
N ALA A 118 0.87 -2.72 -10.70
CA ALA A 118 1.32 -3.20 -9.40
C ALA A 118 0.99 -4.69 -9.21
N THR A 119 1.58 -5.31 -8.19
CA THR A 119 1.19 -6.67 -7.76
C THR A 119 -0.16 -6.65 -7.07
N VAL A 120 -0.45 -5.56 -6.34
CA VAL A 120 -1.73 -5.30 -5.69
C VAL A 120 -2.06 -3.81 -5.88
N GLY A 121 -3.17 -3.53 -6.53
CA GLY A 121 -3.74 -2.18 -6.61
C GLY A 121 -4.64 -1.91 -5.41
N ILE A 122 -4.43 -0.80 -4.71
CA ILE A 122 -5.25 -0.35 -3.59
C ILE A 122 -5.86 1.01 -3.92
N ALA A 123 -7.18 1.06 -4.11
CA ALA A 123 -7.90 2.30 -4.34
C ALA A 123 -8.44 2.88 -3.04
N MET A 124 -8.36 4.21 -2.89
CA MET A 124 -9.08 4.95 -1.86
C MET A 124 -10.55 5.09 -2.27
N GLY A 125 -11.50 4.76 -1.40
CA GLY A 125 -12.90 4.50 -1.79
C GLY A 125 -13.90 5.65 -1.57
N GLY A 126 -13.59 6.64 -0.74
CA GLY A 126 -14.45 7.82 -0.53
C GLY A 126 -14.18 8.94 -1.54
N ALA A 127 -12.92 9.07 -1.97
CA ALA A 127 -12.44 10.03 -2.98
C ALA A 127 -12.08 9.38 -4.32
N GLY A 128 -12.13 8.05 -4.38
CA GLY A 128 -11.79 7.24 -5.56
C GLY A 128 -12.70 7.46 -6.75
N SER A 129 -12.13 7.60 -7.95
CA SER A 129 -12.94 7.49 -9.16
C SER A 129 -13.52 6.07 -9.30
N PRO A 130 -14.74 5.90 -9.86
CA PRO A 130 -15.34 4.58 -10.10
C PRO A 130 -14.40 3.63 -10.86
N GLN A 131 -13.58 4.19 -11.75
CA GLN A 131 -12.60 3.45 -12.55
C GLN A 131 -11.43 2.93 -11.71
N ALA A 132 -10.98 3.68 -10.69
CA ALA A 132 -9.95 3.22 -9.78
C ALA A 132 -10.45 2.06 -8.90
N LEU A 133 -11.70 2.12 -8.44
CA LEU A 133 -12.35 1.05 -7.68
C LEU A 133 -12.54 -0.23 -8.51
N GLU A 134 -12.83 -0.11 -9.80
CA GLU A 134 -12.99 -1.27 -10.70
C GLU A 134 -11.64 -1.95 -11.00
N THR A 135 -10.56 -1.18 -10.99
CA THR A 135 -9.22 -1.67 -11.36
C THR A 135 -8.42 -2.19 -10.16
N ALA A 136 -8.72 -1.71 -8.96
CA ALA A 136 -8.00 -2.10 -7.75
C ALA A 136 -8.45 -3.46 -7.21
N ASP A 137 -7.48 -4.21 -6.68
CA ASP A 137 -7.75 -5.47 -5.98
C ASP A 137 -8.35 -5.23 -4.58
N ILE A 138 -8.03 -4.09 -3.97
CA ILE A 138 -8.48 -3.70 -2.63
C ILE A 138 -9.03 -2.27 -2.68
N ALA A 139 -10.19 -2.06 -2.06
CA ALA A 139 -10.81 -0.75 -1.92
C ALA A 139 -10.89 -0.33 -0.44
N LEU A 140 -10.32 0.82 -0.11
CA LEU A 140 -10.38 1.43 1.23
C LEU A 140 -11.59 2.36 1.33
N MET A 141 -12.74 1.79 1.72
CA MET A 141 -14.05 2.46 1.70
C MET A 141 -14.15 3.76 2.53
N ALA A 142 -13.28 3.98 3.52
CA ALA A 142 -13.36 5.11 4.45
C ALA A 142 -12.34 6.23 4.20
N ASP A 143 -11.63 6.23 3.07
CA ASP A 143 -10.46 7.11 2.81
C ASP A 143 -9.44 7.13 3.96
N ASP A 144 -9.38 6.04 4.71
CA ASP A 144 -8.59 5.93 5.92
C ASP A 144 -7.34 5.11 5.66
N LEU A 145 -6.21 5.81 5.48
CA LEU A 145 -4.90 5.21 5.30
C LEU A 145 -4.46 4.37 6.51
N THR A 146 -5.06 4.55 7.69
CA THR A 146 -4.72 3.75 8.89
C THR A 146 -5.04 2.26 8.71
N GLN A 147 -5.91 1.91 7.77
CA GLN A 147 -6.20 0.53 7.45
C GLN A 147 -5.10 -0.17 6.65
N LEU A 148 -4.16 0.56 6.02
CA LEU A 148 -3.09 -0.06 5.23
C LEU A 148 -2.21 -0.99 6.10
N PRO A 149 -1.63 -0.53 7.23
CA PRO A 149 -0.90 -1.40 8.15
C PRO A 149 -1.73 -2.60 8.62
N TYR A 150 -3.01 -2.38 8.93
CA TYR A 150 -3.93 -3.44 9.34
C TYR A 150 -4.04 -4.53 8.27
N VAL A 151 -4.31 -4.15 7.02
CA VAL A 151 -4.43 -5.05 5.87
C VAL A 151 -3.14 -5.86 5.67
N VAL A 152 -1.98 -5.21 5.78
CA VAL A 152 -0.68 -5.89 5.65
C VAL A 152 -0.46 -6.91 6.77
N ARG A 153 -0.75 -6.55 8.03
CA ARG A 153 -0.62 -7.45 9.19
C ARG A 153 -1.56 -8.66 9.07
N LEU A 154 -2.83 -8.41 8.76
CA LEU A 154 -3.83 -9.45 8.56
C LEU A 154 -3.45 -10.40 7.42
N SER A 155 -2.96 -9.86 6.30
CA SER A 155 -2.50 -10.67 5.16
C SER A 155 -1.33 -11.59 5.54
N ARG A 156 -0.35 -11.08 6.31
CA ARG A 156 0.78 -11.89 6.80
C ARG A 156 0.31 -12.98 7.76
N PHE A 157 -0.62 -12.65 8.67
CA PHE A 157 -1.21 -13.60 9.59
C PHE A 157 -1.97 -14.71 8.86
N ALA A 158 -2.85 -14.35 7.92
CA ALA A 158 -3.58 -15.30 7.08
C ALA A 158 -2.63 -16.20 6.28
N ARG A 159 -1.57 -15.64 5.68
CA ARG A 159 -0.55 -16.41 4.96
C ARG A 159 0.17 -17.41 5.86
N SER A 160 0.47 -17.05 7.11
CA SER A 160 1.07 -17.96 8.09
C SER A 160 0.13 -19.13 8.42
N LEU A 161 -1.16 -18.87 8.64
CA LEU A 161 -2.16 -19.92 8.89
C LEU A 161 -2.34 -20.84 7.69
N ILE A 162 -2.38 -20.29 6.48
CA ILE A 162 -2.45 -21.09 5.24
C ILE A 162 -1.24 -22.02 5.14
N LYS A 163 -0.02 -21.51 5.36
CA LYS A 163 1.21 -22.33 5.35
C LYS A 163 1.15 -23.45 6.39
N GLN A 164 0.66 -23.18 7.60
CA GLN A 164 0.48 -24.19 8.65
C GLN A 164 -0.52 -25.28 8.24
N ASN A 165 -1.67 -24.87 7.70
CA ASN A 165 -2.71 -25.79 7.25
C ASN A 165 -2.22 -26.68 6.10
N VAL A 166 -1.51 -26.10 5.14
CA VAL A 166 -0.92 -26.83 4.01
C VAL A 166 0.16 -27.79 4.49
N ALA A 167 1.09 -27.33 5.34
CA ALA A 167 2.14 -28.18 5.89
C ALA A 167 1.58 -29.35 6.71
N PHE A 168 0.58 -29.08 7.54
CA PHE A 168 -0.13 -30.12 8.28
C PHE A 168 -0.79 -31.11 7.32
N SER A 169 -1.47 -30.62 6.28
CA SER A 169 -2.14 -31.44 5.27
C SER A 169 -1.19 -32.38 4.53
N PHE A 170 -0.08 -31.84 4.05
CA PHE A 170 0.97 -32.66 3.44
C PHE A 170 1.60 -33.64 4.43
N GLY A 171 1.80 -33.23 5.69
CA GLY A 171 2.38 -34.08 6.72
C GLY A 171 1.56 -35.35 6.98
N VAL A 172 0.24 -35.22 7.19
CA VAL A 172 -0.62 -36.39 7.40
C VAL A 172 -0.67 -37.27 6.15
N LYS A 173 -0.81 -36.69 4.95
CA LYS A 173 -0.81 -37.47 3.70
C LYS A 173 0.49 -38.25 3.51
N LEU A 174 1.64 -37.66 3.85
CA LEU A 174 2.93 -38.33 3.78
C LEU A 174 3.04 -39.49 4.77
N VAL A 175 2.60 -39.29 6.02
CA VAL A 175 2.58 -40.36 7.04
C VAL A 175 1.72 -41.54 6.57
N PHE A 176 0.53 -41.27 6.04
CA PHE A 176 -0.35 -42.32 5.51
C PHE A 176 0.23 -43.03 4.30
N LEU A 177 0.91 -42.31 3.40
CA LEU A 177 1.61 -42.90 2.26
C LEU A 177 2.71 -43.88 2.71
N VAL A 178 3.52 -43.49 3.70
CA VAL A 178 4.57 -44.35 4.24
C VAL A 178 3.97 -45.58 4.93
N LEU A 179 2.94 -45.41 5.77
CA LEU A 179 2.24 -46.53 6.41
C LEU A 179 1.62 -47.49 5.38
N ALA A 180 1.09 -46.96 4.27
CA ALA A 180 0.50 -47.76 3.20
C ALA A 180 1.55 -48.59 2.48
N PHE A 181 2.75 -48.03 2.28
CA PHE A 181 3.89 -48.76 1.71
C PHE A 181 4.29 -49.96 2.57
N PHE A 182 4.22 -49.84 3.90
CA PHE A 182 4.46 -50.95 4.83
C PHE A 182 3.24 -51.88 5.04
N GLY A 183 2.11 -51.63 4.37
CA GLY A 183 0.88 -52.42 4.50
C GLY A 183 0.16 -52.28 5.84
N LEU A 184 0.46 -51.24 6.62
CA LEU A 184 -0.07 -51.01 7.97
C LEU A 184 -1.35 -50.16 8.00
N THR A 185 -1.86 -49.72 6.85
CA THR A 185 -3.03 -48.85 6.75
C THR A 185 -4.14 -49.44 5.89
N SER A 186 -5.38 -49.31 6.38
CA SER A 186 -6.59 -49.62 5.62
C SER A 186 -7.13 -48.36 4.95
N LEU A 187 -7.80 -48.54 3.80
CA LEU A 187 -8.40 -47.44 3.03
C LEU A 187 -9.37 -46.59 3.88
N TRP A 188 -10.13 -47.24 4.77
CA TRP A 188 -11.08 -46.57 5.65
C TRP A 188 -10.42 -45.60 6.64
N ILE A 189 -9.28 -45.96 7.23
CA ILE A 189 -8.56 -45.09 8.18
C ILE A 189 -7.97 -43.88 7.44
N ALA A 190 -7.47 -44.09 6.21
CA ALA A 190 -6.96 -43.01 5.38
C ALA A 190 -8.06 -41.97 5.03
N ILE A 191 -9.25 -42.45 4.65
CA ILE A 191 -10.39 -41.57 4.36
C ILE A 191 -10.82 -40.80 5.62
N LEU A 192 -10.94 -41.48 6.76
CA LEU A 192 -11.32 -40.83 8.02
C LEU A 192 -10.32 -39.73 8.41
N ALA A 193 -9.02 -39.98 8.23
CA ALA A 193 -7.99 -39.02 8.54
C ALA A 193 -8.03 -37.79 7.64
N ASP A 194 -8.26 -37.95 6.33
CA ASP A 194 -8.35 -36.83 5.38
C ASP A 194 -9.59 -35.95 5.65
N VAL A 195 -10.72 -36.57 5.99
CA VAL A 195 -11.95 -35.85 6.38
C VAL A 195 -11.79 -35.17 7.74
N GLY A 196 -11.20 -35.84 8.74
CA GLY A 196 -10.93 -35.22 10.04
C GLY A 196 -9.96 -34.05 9.93
N MET A 197 -8.97 -34.18 9.05
CA MET A 197 -8.02 -33.12 8.72
C MET A 197 -8.67 -31.92 8.03
N SER A 198 -9.58 -32.14 7.08
CA SER A 198 -10.28 -31.03 6.41
C SER A 198 -11.06 -30.20 7.42
N LEU A 199 -11.75 -30.85 8.37
CA LEU A 199 -12.45 -30.19 9.47
C LEU A 199 -11.51 -29.36 10.35
N LEU A 200 -10.35 -29.91 10.75
CA LEU A 200 -9.36 -29.20 11.55
C LEU A 200 -8.78 -27.99 10.82
N VAL A 201 -8.47 -28.14 9.53
CA VAL A 201 -7.96 -27.06 8.67
C VAL A 201 -9.00 -25.96 8.51
N THR A 202 -10.28 -26.30 8.32
CA THR A 202 -11.38 -25.34 8.25
C THR A 202 -11.54 -24.59 9.56
N LEU A 203 -11.53 -25.27 10.70
CA LEU A 203 -11.62 -24.65 12.02
C LEU A 203 -10.44 -23.70 12.29
N ASN A 204 -9.22 -24.10 11.94
CA ASN A 204 -8.05 -23.23 12.06
C ASN A 204 -8.11 -22.04 11.08
N GLY A 205 -8.70 -22.24 9.89
CA GLY A 205 -8.94 -21.20 8.91
C GLY A 205 -9.93 -20.12 9.35
N MET A 206 -10.75 -20.39 10.38
CA MET A 206 -11.66 -19.40 10.98
C MET A 206 -10.97 -18.49 12.00
N ARG A 207 -9.72 -18.76 12.39
CA ARG A 207 -8.98 -17.98 13.39
C ARG A 207 -8.81 -16.49 13.05
N PRO A 208 -8.68 -16.06 11.77
CA PRO A 208 -8.68 -14.64 11.41
C PRO A 208 -9.96 -13.88 11.79
N LEU A 209 -11.10 -14.56 12.01
CA LEU A 209 -12.34 -13.92 12.48
C LEU A 209 -12.23 -13.34 13.89
N ARG A 210 -11.22 -13.77 14.67
CA ARG A 210 -10.91 -13.24 16.00
C ARG A 210 -9.68 -12.35 16.01
N TYR A 211 -9.20 -11.93 14.84
CA TYR A 211 -8.05 -11.06 14.74
C TYR A 211 -8.49 -9.63 15.10
N GLU A 212 -8.49 -9.33 16.40
CA GLU A 212 -8.55 -7.96 16.90
C GLU A 212 -7.16 -7.38 16.84
N VAL A 213 -7.01 -6.27 16.12
CA VAL A 213 -5.79 -5.46 16.19
C VAL A 213 -5.95 -4.55 17.39
N GLU A 214 -5.10 -4.76 18.41
CA GLU A 214 -4.92 -3.78 19.47
C GLU A 214 -4.50 -2.45 18.81
N ALA A 215 -5.34 -1.45 19.02
CA ALA A 215 -5.20 -0.08 18.51
C ALA A 215 -4.08 0.68 19.21
#